data_AF-A0A1H8ELV4-F1
#
_entry.id   AF-A0A1H8ELV4-F1
#
_cell.length_a   1.000
_cell.length_b   1.000
_cell.length_c   1.000
_cell.angle_alpha   90.00
_cell.angle_beta   90.00
_cell.angle_gamma   90.00
#
_symmetry.space_group_name_H-M   'P 1'
#
loop_
_entity.id
_entity.type
_entity.pdbx_description
1 polymer ?
#
loop_
_entity_poly.entity_id
_entity_poly.type
_entity_poly.pdbx_seq_one_letter_code
_entity_poly.pdbx_strand_id
1 'polypeptide(L)'
;MPLNTQPNFSEQGKRYFQLFSPGDDFYEALIDMHRDLSDEQSAMVNARLILLLANHIGDIGTLREAMAIARNTTPSPTPAAAQL
;
A
#
# COMPACT_ATOMS: atom_id res chain seq x y z
N MET A 1 13.63 -7.13 12.40
CA MET A 1 14.56 -6.50 11.40
C MET A 1 14.10 -5.06 11.17
N PRO A 2 14.97 -4.11 10.77
CA PRO A 2 14.52 -2.74 10.48
C PRO A 2 13.55 -2.72 9.29
N LEU A 3 12.56 -1.82 9.32
CA LEU A 3 11.61 -1.65 8.23
C LEU A 3 12.31 -1.14 6.95
N ASN A 4 12.06 -1.78 5.81
CA ASN A 4 12.49 -1.25 4.51
C ASN A 4 11.50 -0.19 4.01
N THR A 5 11.97 1.03 3.77
CA THR A 5 11.18 2.17 3.27
C THR A 5 11.35 2.42 1.77
N GLN A 6 12.20 1.66 1.09
CA GLN A 6 12.40 1.76 -0.36
C GLN A 6 11.39 0.89 -1.12
N PRO A 7 11.03 1.25 -2.36
CA PRO A 7 10.19 0.40 -3.22
C PRO A 7 10.83 -0.99 -3.38
N ASN A 8 10.10 -2.02 -2.97
CA ASN A 8 10.57 -3.41 -3.00
C ASN A 8 9.49 -4.34 -3.59
N PHE A 9 8.85 -3.90 -4.67
CA PHE A 9 7.83 -4.66 -5.37
C PHE A 9 8.48 -5.66 -6.33
N SER A 10 8.14 -6.93 -6.18
CA SER A 10 8.57 -8.00 -7.08
C SER A 10 7.54 -9.13 -7.09
N GLU A 11 7.37 -9.78 -8.23
CA GLU A 11 6.53 -10.97 -8.37
C GLU A 11 7.40 -12.16 -8.80
N GLN A 12 7.30 -13.27 -8.06
CA GLN A 12 8.07 -14.47 -8.39
C GLN A 12 7.66 -15.00 -9.78
N GLY A 13 8.64 -15.14 -10.68
CA GLY A 13 8.42 -15.67 -12.02
C GLY A 13 8.04 -14.63 -13.08
N LYS A 14 7.73 -13.38 -12.70
CA LYS A 14 7.55 -12.29 -13.67
C LYS A 14 8.88 -11.56 -13.89
N ARG A 15 9.31 -11.46 -15.15
CA ARG A 15 10.41 -10.59 -15.56
C ARG A 15 9.85 -9.27 -16.05
N TYR A 16 9.91 -8.27 -15.20
CA TYR A 16 9.59 -6.90 -15.59
C TYR A 16 10.73 -6.34 -16.45
N PHE A 17 10.41 -5.94 -17.68
CA PHE A 17 11.36 -5.30 -18.59
C PHE A 17 11.57 -3.81 -18.26
N GLN A 18 10.71 -3.24 -17.41
CA GLN A 18 10.77 -1.86 -16.94
C GLN A 18 10.75 -1.86 -15.40
N LEU A 19 11.52 -0.95 -14.78
CA LEU A 19 11.68 -0.88 -13.32
C LEU A 19 10.41 -0.40 -12.58
N PHE A 20 9.48 0.26 -13.27
CA PHE A 20 8.29 0.87 -12.67
C PHE A 20 7.04 -0.03 -12.71
N SER A 21 6.99 -1.02 -13.60
CA SER A 21 5.79 -1.84 -13.80
C SER A 21 5.33 -2.70 -12.61
N PRO A 22 6.19 -3.29 -11.75
CA PRO A 22 5.69 -4.04 -10.60
C PRO A 22 4.99 -3.17 -9.56
N GLY A 23 5.43 -1.92 -9.41
CA GLY A 23 4.76 -0.96 -8.54
C GLY A 23 3.42 -0.55 -9.13
N ASP A 24 3.41 -0.22 -10.42
CA ASP A 24 2.21 0.20 -11.15
C ASP A 24 1.11 -0.87 -11.15
N ASP A 25 1.46 -2.14 -11.43
CA ASP A 25 0.54 -3.29 -11.37
C ASP A 25 -0.13 -3.42 -9.99
N PHE A 26 0.65 -3.25 -8.92
CA PHE A 26 0.14 -3.31 -7.56
C PHE A 26 -0.77 -2.10 -7.23
N TYR A 27 -0.38 -0.89 -7.68
CA TYR A 27 -1.22 0.30 -7.54
C TYR A 27 -2.55 0.17 -8.28
N GLU A 28 -2.55 -0.38 -9.50
CA GLU A 28 -3.77 -0.67 -10.25
C GLU A 28 -4.66 -1.67 -9.50
N ALA A 29 -4.09 -2.77 -8.99
CA ALA A 29 -4.83 -3.74 -8.19
C ALA A 29 -5.43 -3.12 -6.91
N LEU A 30 -4.74 -2.18 -6.27
CA LEU A 30 -5.29 -1.42 -5.14
C LEU A 30 -6.45 -0.53 -5.56
N ILE A 31 -6.36 0.16 -6.70
CA ILE A 31 -7.46 1.00 -7.21
C ILE A 31 -8.67 0.13 -7.51
N ASP A 32 -8.48 -0.99 -8.19
CA ASP A 32 -9.54 -1.92 -8.54
C ASP A 32 -10.21 -2.55 -7.31
N MET A 33 -9.45 -2.82 -6.24
CA MET A 33 -10.02 -3.30 -4.96
C MET A 33 -11.05 -2.32 -4.37
N HIS A 34 -10.93 -1.03 -4.65
CA HIS A 34 -11.82 0.01 -4.14
C HIS A 34 -12.98 0.35 -5.09
N ARG A 35 -12.99 -0.24 -6.30
CA ARG A 35 -14.03 0.02 -7.29
C ARG A 35 -15.40 -0.38 -6.73
N ASP A 36 -16.40 0.46 -7.01
CA ASP A 36 -17.80 0.26 -6.58
C ASP A 36 -18.04 0.24 -5.05
N LEU A 37 -17.05 0.65 -4.24
CA LEU A 37 -17.20 0.78 -2.79
C LEU A 37 -17.52 2.22 -2.38
N SER A 38 -18.32 2.38 -1.33
CA SER A 38 -18.44 3.67 -0.63
C SER A 38 -17.16 4.00 0.14
N ASP A 39 -17.00 5.27 0.54
CA ASP A 39 -15.85 5.70 1.35
C ASP A 39 -15.70 4.89 2.66
N GLU A 40 -16.80 4.58 3.33
CA GLU A 40 -16.79 3.74 4.54
C GLU A 40 -16.36 2.30 4.24
N GLN A 41 -16.86 1.73 3.14
CA GLN A 41 -16.47 0.38 2.71
C GLN A 41 -15.00 0.34 2.31
N SER A 42 -14.53 1.36 1.59
CA SER A 42 -13.12 1.59 1.22
C SER A 42 -12.20 1.66 2.45
N ALA A 43 -12.59 2.41 3.47
CA ALA A 43 -11.86 2.47 4.74
C ALA A 43 -11.83 1.10 5.45
N MET A 44 -12.94 0.36 5.43
CA MET A 44 -13.03 -0.96 6.05
C MET A 44 -12.15 -2.00 5.34
N VAL A 45 -12.12 -2.03 4.00
CA VAL A 45 -11.24 -2.95 3.27
C VAL A 45 -9.76 -2.61 3.48
N ASN A 46 -9.41 -1.33 3.57
CA ASN A 46 -8.05 -0.90 3.91
C ASN A 46 -7.64 -1.34 5.32
N ALA A 47 -8.50 -1.15 6.32
CA ALA A 47 -8.23 -1.64 7.67
C ALA A 47 -8.01 -3.16 7.70
N ARG A 48 -8.82 -3.91 6.94
CA ARG A 48 -8.67 -5.36 6.82
C ARG A 48 -7.35 -5.75 6.14
N LEU A 49 -6.99 -5.09 5.04
CA LEU A 49 -5.74 -5.32 4.33
C LEU A 49 -4.54 -5.06 5.25
N ILE A 50 -4.53 -3.95 5.99
CA ILE A 50 -3.48 -3.61 6.95
C ILE A 50 -3.31 -4.72 8.00
N LEU A 51 -4.41 -5.24 8.57
CA LEU A 51 -4.35 -6.32 9.54
C LEU A 51 -3.82 -7.63 8.95
N LEU A 52 -4.20 -7.98 7.72
CA LEU A 52 -3.69 -9.15 7.02
C LEU A 52 -2.18 -9.04 6.78
N LEU A 53 -1.71 -7.88 6.31
CA LEU A 53 -0.29 -7.62 6.10
C LEU A 53 0.48 -7.62 7.42
N ALA A 54 -0.09 -7.05 8.49
CA ALA A 54 0.52 -7.06 9.82
C ALA A 54 0.71 -8.49 10.34
N ASN A 55 -0.28 -9.35 10.14
CA ASN A 55 -0.19 -10.77 10.49
C ASN A 55 0.86 -11.50 9.65
N HIS A 56 0.99 -11.17 8.37
CA HIS A 56 2.00 -11.75 7.48
C HIS A 56 3.44 -11.35 7.89
N ILE A 57 3.62 -10.08 8.30
CA ILE A 57 4.92 -9.56 8.78
C ILE A 57 5.29 -10.19 10.13
N GLY A 58 4.35 -10.28 11.07
CA GLY A 58 4.51 -10.95 12.37
C GLY A 58 5.43 -10.27 13.40
N ASP A 59 6.33 -9.37 12.99
CA ASP A 59 7.24 -8.63 13.88
C ASP A 59 6.59 -7.33 14.38
N ILE A 60 6.18 -7.32 15.66
CA ILE A 60 5.57 -6.15 16.33
C ILE A 60 6.51 -4.93 16.34
N GLY A 61 7.83 -5.14 16.39
CA GLY A 61 8.82 -4.06 16.35
C GLY A 61 8.78 -3.32 15.01
N THR A 62 8.80 -4.08 13.91
CA THR A 62 8.66 -3.54 12.55
C THR A 62 7.31 -2.82 12.36
N LEU A 63 6.22 -3.36 12.90
CA LEU A 63 4.90 -2.72 12.82
C LEU A 63 4.85 -1.38 13.58
N ARG A 64 5.49 -1.30 14.76
CA ARG A 64 5.58 -0.05 15.54
C ARG A 64 6.41 1.01 14.83
N GLU A 65 7.52 0.60 14.21
CA GLU A 65 8.34 1.48 13.38
C GLU A 65 7.52 2.03 12.19
N ALA A 66 6.79 1.17 11.48
CA ALA A 66 5.91 1.58 10.38
C ALA A 66 4.85 2.59 10.82
N MET A 67 4.18 2.36 11.96
CA MET A 67 3.18 3.28 12.50
C MET A 67 3.78 4.65 12.87
N ALA A 68 4.99 4.67 13.43
CA ALA A 68 5.68 5.91 13.78
C ALA A 68 6.02 6.73 12.53
N ILE A 69 6.49 6.08 11.46
CA ILE A 69 6.77 6.73 10.16
C ILE A 69 5.48 7.26 9.55
N ALA A 70 4.43 6.42 9.43
CA ALA A 70 3.16 6.80 8.82
C ALA A 70 2.51 8.02 9.50
N ARG A 71 2.64 8.16 10.83
CA ARG A 71 2.13 9.33 11.58
C ARG A 71 2.92 10.62 11.28
N ASN A 72 4.20 10.51 10.96
CA ASN A 72 5.08 11.65 10.69
C ASN A 72 5.08 12.07 9.21
N THR A 73 4.73 11.14 8.32
CA THR A 73 4.54 11.40 6.89
C THR A 73 3.10 11.84 6.67
N THR A 74 2.75 13.09 7.00
CA THR A 74 1.47 13.65 6.56
C THR A 74 1.43 13.62 5.03
N PRO A 75 0.41 12.99 4.41
CA PRO A 75 0.29 13.01 2.97
C PRO A 75 0.15 14.46 2.52
N SER A 76 0.96 14.88 1.53
CA SER A 76 0.60 16.06 0.75
C SER A 76 -0.79 15.81 0.17
N PRO A 77 -1.72 16.79 0.22
CA PRO A 77 -3.03 16.61 -0.38
C PRO A 77 -2.83 16.30 -1.86
N THR A 78 -3.08 15.05 -2.25
CA THR A 78 -3.14 14.68 -3.65
C THR A 78 -4.36 15.41 -4.22
N PRO A 79 -4.24 16.18 -5.30
CA PRO A 79 -5.36 16.92 -5.86
C PRO A 79 -6.44 15.90 -6.21
N ALA A 80 -7.60 16.05 -5.57
CA ALA A 80 -8.81 15.36 -5.95
C ALA A 80 -8.96 15.45 -7.47
N ALA A 81 -9.17 14.31 -8.10
CA ALA A 81 -9.69 14.14 -9.45
C ALA A 81 -9.31 15.28 -10.42
N ALA A 82 -8.25 15.06 -11.21
CA ALA A 82 -8.19 15.67 -12.53
C ALA A 82 -9.49 15.33 -13.25
N GLN A 83 -10.35 16.35 -13.31
CA GLN A 83 -11.67 16.37 -13.88
C GLN A 83 -11.64 15.79 -15.29
N LEU A 84 -12.55 14.87 -15.58
CA LEU A 84 -13.25 14.76 -16.86
C LEU A 84 -14.68 14.29 -16.59
#